data_AF-A0A9E4SZ09-F1
#
_entry.id   AF-A0A9E4SZ09-F1
#
_cell.length_a   1.000
_cell.length_b   1.000
_cell.length_c   1.000
_cell.angle_alpha   90.00
_cell.angle_beta   90.00
_cell.angle_gamma   90.00
#
_symmetry.space_group_name_H-M   'P 1'
#
loop_
_entity.id
_entity.type
_entity.pdbx_description
1 polymer ?
#
loop_
_entity_poly.entity_id
_entity_poly.type
_entity_poly.pdbx_seq_one_letter_code
_entity_poly.pdbx_strand_id
1 'polypeptide(L)' 'MNTAKLSKGDQVTLSDGSLAEVLGIAKDNGTVSVRYVDSMDNPEIPPGTVADVQAEEVIALYEGTHSEGAT' A
#
# COMPACT_ATOMS: atom_id res chain seq x y z
N MET A 1 -2.21 -0.10 -11.51
CA MET A 1 -1.61 1.18 -11.07
C MET A 1 -0.19 1.30 -11.60
N ASN A 2 0.33 2.49 -11.93
CA ASN A 2 1.74 2.62 -12.34
C ASN A 2 2.63 2.70 -11.08
N THR A 3 3.47 1.69 -10.83
CA THR A 3 4.46 1.68 -9.73
C THR A 3 5.40 2.88 -9.73
N ALA A 4 5.55 3.54 -10.87
CA ALA A 4 6.37 4.73 -11.03
C ALA A 4 5.95 5.91 -10.12
N LYS A 5 4.72 5.90 -9.59
CA LYS A 5 4.23 6.91 -8.64
C LYS A 5 4.30 6.50 -7.17
N LEU A 6 4.64 5.25 -6.88
CA LEU A 6 4.76 4.77 -5.51
C LEU A 6 6.11 5.19 -4.94
N SER A 7 6.12 5.71 -3.72
CA SER A 7 7.34 5.98 -2.96
C SER A 7 7.36 5.14 -1.70
N LYS A 8 8.57 4.91 -1.17
CA LYS A 8 8.72 4.28 0.15
C LYS A 8 8.08 5.18 1.21
N GLY A 9 7.23 4.61 2.05
CA GLY A 9 6.47 5.31 3.08
C GLY A 9 5.07 5.75 2.64
N ASP A 10 4.72 5.62 1.36
CA ASP A 10 3.33 5.81 0.94
C ASP A 10 2.45 4.73 1.52
N GLN A 11 1.25 5.12 1.96
CA GLN A 11 0.19 4.18 2.28
C GLN A 11 -0.61 3.88 1.01
N VAL A 12 -0.97 2.61 0.82
CA VAL A 12 -1.67 2.11 -0.34
C VAL A 12 -2.79 1.18 0.09
N THR A 13 -3.89 1.21 -0.67
CA THR A 13 -4.96 0.22 -0.56
C THR A 13 -4.70 -0.90 -1.57
N LEU A 14 -4.72 -2.14 -1.08
CA LEU A 14 -4.58 -3.34 -1.88
C LEU A 14 -5.94 -3.77 -2.47
N SER A 15 -5.94 -4.59 -3.52
CA SER A 15 -7.13 -5.18 -4.16
C SER A 15 -8.02 -5.92 -3.17
N ASP A 16 -7.39 -6.47 -2.16
CA ASP A 16 -7.99 -7.18 -1.02
C ASP A 16 -8.68 -6.24 -0.01
N GLY A 17 -8.65 -4.92 -0.24
CA GLY A 17 -9.23 -3.91 0.67
C GLY A 17 -8.33 -3.56 1.87
N SER A 18 -7.29 -4.35 2.11
CA SER A 18 -6.28 -4.12 3.14
C SER A 18 -5.46 -2.84 2.89
N LEU A 19 -5.11 -2.14 3.96
CA LEU A 19 -4.24 -0.97 3.96
C LEU A 19 -2.81 -1.38 4.28
N ALA A 20 -1.86 -0.99 3.43
CA ALA A 20 -0.46 -1.31 3.62
C ALA A 20 0.44 -0.10 3.34
N GLU A 21 1.64 -0.08 3.92
CA GLU A 21 2.66 0.94 3.72
C GLU A 21 3.78 0.39 2.85
N VAL A 22 4.17 1.12 1.82
CA VAL A 22 5.23 0.70 0.89
C VAL A 22 6.59 0.77 1.58
N LEU A 23 7.25 -0.37 1.73
CA LEU A 23 8.62 -0.46 2.23
C LEU A 23 9.67 -0.37 1.13
N GLY A 24 9.34 -0.85 -0.08
CA GLY A 24 10.22 -0.87 -1.23
C GLY A 24 9.53 -1.35 -2.49
N ILE A 25 10.09 -0.99 -3.65
CA ILE A 25 9.54 -1.33 -4.98
C ILE A 25 10.61 -2.07 -5.76
N ALA A 26 10.37 -3.33 -6.07
CA ALA A 26 11.23 -4.15 -6.92
C ALA A 26 10.83 -3.90 -8.38
N LYS A 27 11.54 -2.99 -9.06
CA LYS A 27 11.26 -2.60 -10.45
C LYS A 27 11.46 -3.74 -11.45
N ASP A 28 12.32 -4.70 -11.14
CA ASP A 28 12.67 -5.81 -12.02
C ASP A 28 11.56 -6.85 -12.17
N ASN A 29 10.78 -7.09 -11.10
CA ASN A 29 9.69 -8.08 -11.08
C ASN A 29 8.28 -7.46 -11.03
N GLY A 30 8.18 -6.13 -10.88
CA GLY A 30 6.88 -5.47 -10.71
C GLY A 30 6.23 -5.77 -9.35
N THR A 31 7.04 -6.11 -8.35
CA THR A 31 6.58 -6.45 -7.00
C THR A 31 6.86 -5.27 -6.06
N VAL A 32 5.98 -5.07 -5.08
CA VAL A 32 6.07 -4.01 -4.08
C VAL A 32 6.10 -4.69 -2.71
N SER A 33 7.15 -4.46 -1.94
CA SER A 33 7.20 -4.88 -0.55
C SER A 33 6.40 -3.89 0.27
N VAL A 34 5.39 -4.39 0.96
CA VAL A 34 4.49 -3.59 1.79
C VAL A 34 4.44 -4.12 3.21
N ARG A 35 4.11 -3.25 4.15
CA ARG A 35 3.79 -3.59 5.54
C ARG A 35 2.32 -3.34 5.77
N TYR A 36 1.55 -4.37 6.09
CA TYR A 36 0.13 -4.22 6.43
C TYR A 36 0.00 -3.28 7.62
N VAL A 37 -0.73 -2.19 7.45
CA VAL A 37 -1.02 -1.22 8.51
C VAL A 37 -2.34 -1.57 9.16
N ASP A 38 -3.33 -1.91 8.33
CA ASP A 38 -4.64 -2.33 8.78
C ASP A 38 -5.24 -3.31 7.77
N SER A 39 -5.65 -4.47 8.24
CA SER A 39 -6.24 -5.51 7.41
C SER A 39 -7.74 -5.49 7.60
N MET A 40 -8.38 -4.39 7.14
CA MET A 40 -9.82 -4.13 7.35
C MET A 40 -10.71 -5.32 6.93
N ASP A 41 -10.35 -6.00 5.83
CA ASP A 41 -11.10 -7.14 5.28
C ASP A 41 -10.48 -8.50 5.65
N ASN A 42 -9.22 -8.53 6.10
CA ASN A 42 -8.47 -9.75 6.38
C ASN A 42 -7.94 -9.80 7.82
N PRO A 43 -8.77 -10.21 8.80
CA PRO A 43 -8.37 -10.28 10.20
C PRO A 43 -7.27 -11.31 10.49
N GLU A 44 -6.98 -12.21 9.54
CA GLU A 44 -5.89 -13.19 9.64
C GLU A 44 -4.50 -12.57 9.43
N ILE A 45 -4.41 -11.37 8.84
CA ILE A 45 -3.15 -10.66 8.61
C ILE A 45 -2.97 -9.62 9.72
N PRO A 46 -2.09 -9.85 10.70
CA PRO A 46 -1.87 -8.87 11.74
C PRO A 46 -1.18 -7.61 11.20
N PRO A 47 -1.53 -6.42 11.74
CA PRO A 47 -0.82 -5.19 11.40
C PRO A 47 0.66 -5.30 11.78
N GLY A 48 1.53 -4.77 10.92
CA GLY A 48 2.97 -4.91 10.98
C GLY A 48 3.53 -6.07 10.16
N THR A 49 2.68 -6.96 9.63
CA THR A 49 3.12 -8.03 8.72
C THR A 49 3.73 -7.45 7.45
N VAL A 50 4.88 -7.98 7.03
CA VAL A 50 5.54 -7.58 5.79
C VAL A 50 5.30 -8.66 4.74
N ALA A 51 4.86 -8.25 3.56
CA ALA A 51 4.70 -9.14 2.42
C ALA A 51 5.09 -8.45 1.12
N ASP A 52 5.44 -9.26 0.13
CA ASP A 52 5.65 -8.84 -1.25
C ASP A 52 4.34 -9.04 -2.01
N VAL A 53 3.77 -7.93 -2.50
CA VAL A 53 2.54 -7.94 -3.30
C VAL A 53 2.85 -7.48 -4.71
N GLN A 54 2.09 -7.95 -5.68
CA GLN A 54 2.23 -7.46 -7.05
C GLN A 54 1.78 -6.01 -7.14
N ALA A 55 2.45 -5.22 -7.97
CA ALA A 55 2.08 -3.83 -8.18
C ALA A 55 0.66 -3.62 -8.72
N GLU A 56 0.14 -4.61 -9.43
CA GLU A 56 -1.25 -4.61 -9.91
C GLU A 56 -2.25 -4.72 -8.77
N GLU A 57 -1.85 -5.31 -7.63
CA GLU A 57 -2.68 -5.42 -6.42
C GLU A 57 -2.83 -4.07 -5.71
N VAL A 58 -1.96 -3.10 -6.00
CA VAL A 58 -2.12 -1.75 -5.47
C VAL A 58 -3.18 -1.05 -6.31
N ILE A 59 -4.37 -0.83 -5.74
CA ILE A 59 -5.51 -0.21 -6.44
C ILE A 59 -5.61 1.30 -6.20
N ALA A 60 -5.12 1.79 -5.06
CA ALA A 60 -5.17 3.21 -4.70
C ALA A 60 -4.00 3.62 -3.79
N LEU A 61 -3.61 4.89 -3.86
CA LEU A 61 -2.81 5.53 -2.83
C LEU A 61 -3.78 5.95 -1.71
N TYR A 62 -3.45 5.60 -0.48
CA TYR A 62 -4.17 6.09 0.68
C TYR A 62 -3.66 7.50 0.99
N GLU A 63 -4.27 8.48 0.33
CA GLU A 63 -4.15 9.89 0.70
C GLU A 63 -4.99 10.10 1.96
N GLY A 64 -4.44 9.67 3.11
CA GLY A 64 -5.08 9.81 4.41
C GLY A 64 -5.73 11.18 4.51
N THR A 65 -7.04 11.17 4.76
CA THR A 65 -7.98 12.30 4.72
C THR A 65 -7.29 13.61 4.41
N HIS A 66 -7.26 13.99 3.14
CA HIS A 66 -6.83 15.32 2.71
C HIS A 66 -7.48 16.32 3.66
N SER A 67 -6.67 16.88 4.55
CA SER A 67 -7.02 18.11 5.22
C SER A 67 -6.98 19.16 4.12
N GLU A 68 -8.05 19.23 3.34
CA GLU A 68 -8.40 20.40 2.54
C GLU A 68 -8.72 21.51 3.53
N GLY A 69 -7.65 22.06 4.11
CA GLY A 69 -7.68 23.02 5.20
C GLY A 69 -6.45 23.90 5.12
N ALA A 70 -6.25 24.56 3.97
CA ALA A 70 -5.39 25.72 3.86
C ALA A 70 -5.75 26.57 2.63
N THR A 71 -6.86 27.31 2.70
CA THR A 71 -6.95 28.66 2.13
C THR A 71 -7.99 29.47 2.88
#